data_AF-A0A5P3X8U4-F1
#
_entry.id   AF-A0A5P3X8U4-F1
#
_cell.length_a   1.000
_cell.length_b   1.000
_cell.length_c   1.000
_cell.angle_alpha   90.00
_cell.angle_beta   90.00
_cell.angle_gamma   90.00
#
_symmetry.space_group_name_H-M   'P 1'
#
loop_
_entity.id
_entity.type
_entity.pdbx_description
1 polymer ?
#
loop_
_entity_poly.entity_id
_entity_poly.type
_entity_poly.pdbx_seq_one_letter_code
_entity_poly.pdbx_strand_id
1 'polypeptide(L)'
;MNENNEKFDFEEDPRYKQCNKEALMGLALGIVNLVWWFGFGYGLGSKPVKEYTYIFGFPTWFFMSCIAGGILFSALTVIMINKFFRNMPLDALSEEEIEEYRKEYK
;
A
#
# COMPACT_ATOMS: atom_id res chain seq x y z
N MET A 1 -28.89 -34.86 26.69
CA MET A 1 -27.88 -34.34 25.75
C MET A 1 -28.53 -33.21 24.98
N ASN A 2 -28.31 -31.96 25.39
CA ASN A 2 -28.62 -30.80 24.57
C ASN A 2 -27.29 -30.05 24.44
N GLU A 3 -26.63 -30.23 23.29
CA GLU A 3 -25.47 -29.42 22.90
C GLU A 3 -25.94 -27.97 22.75
N ASN A 4 -25.41 -27.11 23.61
CA ASN A 4 -25.51 -25.66 23.45
C ASN A 4 -24.79 -25.32 22.14
N ASN A 5 -25.57 -25.09 21.08
CA ASN A 5 -25.11 -24.43 19.87
C ASN A 5 -24.97 -22.94 20.20
N GLU A 6 -23.93 -22.60 20.97
CA GLU A 6 -23.46 -21.22 21.06
C GLU A 6 -22.96 -20.86 19.66
N LYS A 7 -23.85 -20.26 18.86
CA LYS A 7 -23.43 -19.49 17.71
C LYS A 7 -22.47 -18.42 18.26
N PHE A 8 -21.17 -18.66 18.10
CA PHE A 8 -20.18 -17.61 18.18
C PHE A 8 -20.54 -16.63 17.07
N ASP A 9 -21.33 -15.61 17.42
CA ASP A 9 -21.62 -14.49 16.55
C ASP A 9 -20.31 -13.72 16.45
N PHE A 10 -19.60 -13.95 15.35
CA PHE A 10 -18.34 -13.25 15.08
C PHE A 10 -18.72 -11.82 14.69
N GLU A 11 -18.71 -10.93 15.67
CA GLU A 11 -18.89 -9.50 15.42
C GLU A 11 -17.63 -8.97 14.72
N GLU A 12 -17.78 -8.64 13.44
CA GLU A 12 -16.68 -8.13 12.62
C GLU A 12 -16.31 -6.70 13.06
N ASP A 13 -15.04 -6.50 13.38
CA ASP A 13 -14.54 -5.22 13.84
C ASP A 13 -14.72 -4.15 12.74
N PRO A 14 -15.42 -3.02 13.01
CA PRO A 14 -15.64 -1.97 12.03
C PRO A 14 -14.32 -1.38 11.48
N ARG A 15 -13.23 -1.50 12.24
CA ARG A 15 -11.86 -1.13 11.84
C ARG A 15 -11.39 -1.87 10.59
N TYR A 16 -11.82 -3.11 10.37
CA TYR A 16 -11.39 -3.91 9.22
C TYR A 16 -11.79 -3.31 7.88
N LYS A 17 -12.90 -2.59 7.80
CA LYS A 17 -13.29 -1.87 6.57
C LYS A 17 -12.26 -0.82 6.18
N GLN A 18 -11.71 -0.10 7.17
CA GLN A 18 -10.68 0.90 6.94
C GLN A 18 -9.34 0.23 6.59
N CYS A 19 -8.93 -0.77 7.35
CA CYS A 19 -7.71 -1.54 7.08
C CYS A 19 -7.71 -2.16 5.67
N ASN A 20 -8.85 -2.67 5.21
CA ASN A 20 -8.96 -3.25 3.86
C ASN A 20 -8.78 -2.19 2.76
N LYS A 21 -9.31 -0.97 2.95
CA LYS A 21 -9.08 0.15 2.03
C LYS A 21 -7.60 0.55 2.00
N GLU A 22 -6.97 0.64 3.17
CA GLU A 22 -5.55 0.97 3.30
C GLU A 22 -4.65 -0.10 2.66
N ALA A 23 -4.96 -1.37 2.90
CA ALA A 23 -4.28 -2.50 2.28
C ALA A 23 -4.40 -2.47 0.74
N LEU A 24 -5.59 -2.17 0.22
CA LEU A 24 -5.80 -2.05 -1.23
C LEU A 24 -5.02 -0.88 -1.83
N MET A 25 -4.94 0.26 -1.14
CA MET A 25 -4.11 1.39 -1.57
C MET A 25 -2.62 1.04 -1.59
N GLY A 26 -2.14 0.35 -0.55
CA GLY A 26 -0.76 -0.16 -0.50
C GLY A 26 -0.46 -1.16 -1.62
N LEU A 27 -1.41 -2.07 -1.90
CA LEU A 27 -1.30 -3.02 -3.01
C LEU A 27 -1.24 -2.30 -4.36
N ALA A 28 -2.11 -1.32 -4.59
CA ALA A 28 -2.11 -0.52 -5.81
C ALA A 28 -0.77 0.21 -5.99
N LEU A 29 -0.23 0.82 -4.93
CA LEU A 29 1.08 1.48 -4.97
C LEU A 29 2.22 0.50 -5.30
N GLY A 30 2.18 -0.71 -4.73
CA GLY A 30 3.13 -1.78 -5.03
C GLY A 30 3.08 -2.25 -6.49
N ILE A 31 1.88 -2.39 -7.06
CA ILE A 31 1.71 -2.74 -8.48
C ILE A 31 2.26 -1.63 -9.37
N VAL A 32 1.97 -0.36 -9.07
CA VAL A 32 2.52 0.79 -9.82
C VAL A 32 4.04 0.81 -9.73
N ASN A 33 4.61 0.53 -8.55
CA ASN A 33 6.06 0.38 -8.39
C ASN A 33 6.63 -0.72 -9.27
N LEU A 34 5.98 -1.88 -9.31
CA LEU A 34 6.43 -3.01 -10.12
C LEU A 34 6.36 -2.70 -11.61
N VAL A 35 5.27 -2.10 -12.08
CA VAL A 35 5.11 -1.68 -13.50
C VAL A 35 6.13 -0.61 -13.88
N TRP A 36 6.37 0.38 -13.02
CA TRP A 36 7.39 1.38 -13.25
C TRP A 36 8.77 0.75 -13.35
N TRP A 37 9.13 -0.08 -12.36
CA TRP A 37 10.44 -0.72 -12.32
C TRP A 37 10.66 -1.64 -13.53
N PHE A 38 9.66 -2.45 -13.91
CA PHE A 38 9.73 -3.30 -15.10
C PHE A 38 9.78 -2.47 -16.40
N GLY A 39 8.93 -1.46 -16.53
CA GLY A 39 8.82 -0.63 -17.73
C GLY A 39 10.08 0.18 -17.98
N PHE A 40 10.62 0.85 -16.96
CA PHE A 40 11.86 1.62 -17.09
C PHE A 40 13.10 0.72 -17.10
N GLY A 41 13.09 -0.38 -16.33
CA GLY A 41 14.22 -1.32 -16.26
C GLY A 41 14.41 -2.09 -17.57
N TYR A 42 13.38 -2.79 -18.02
CA TYR A 42 13.45 -3.61 -19.23
C TYR A 42 13.14 -2.84 -20.51
N GLY A 43 12.24 -1.85 -20.47
CA GLY A 43 11.87 -1.08 -21.66
C GLY A 43 12.98 -0.15 -22.13
N LEU A 44 13.59 0.63 -21.23
CA LEU A 44 14.77 1.43 -21.59
C LEU A 44 16.05 0.57 -21.62
N GLY A 45 16.14 -0.49 -20.82
CA GLY A 45 17.28 -1.42 -20.79
C GLY A 45 17.35 -2.43 -21.94
N SER A 46 16.38 -2.43 -22.87
CA SER A 46 16.43 -3.25 -24.08
C SER A 46 17.06 -2.53 -25.28
N LYS A 47 17.52 -1.28 -25.11
CA LYS A 47 18.24 -0.55 -26.15
C LYS A 47 19.70 -1.02 -26.27
N PRO A 48 20.29 -1.05 -27.48
CA PRO A 48 21.69 -1.41 -27.64
C PRO A 48 22.60 -0.47 -26.86
N VAL A 49 23.64 -1.03 -26.23
CA VAL A 49 24.52 -0.36 -25.25
C VAL A 49 25.18 0.93 -25.78
N LYS A 50 25.27 1.04 -27.11
CA LYS A 50 25.84 2.19 -27.83
C LYS A 50 24.94 3.45 -27.85
N GLU A 51 23.63 3.30 -27.61
CA GLU A 51 22.68 4.41 -27.55
C GLU A 51 22.26 4.75 -26.12
N TYR A 52 22.89 4.15 -25.11
CA TYR A 52 22.57 4.50 -23.73
C TYR A 52 22.98 5.93 -23.43
N THR A 53 21.98 6.75 -23.11
CA THR A 53 22.21 8.01 -22.44
C THR A 53 22.69 7.72 -21.03
N TYR A 54 23.78 8.35 -20.61
CA TYR A 54 24.31 8.23 -19.26
C TYR A 54 23.91 9.46 -18.46
N ILE A 55 23.36 9.24 -17.27
CA ILE A 55 23.03 10.28 -16.31
C ILE A 55 23.93 10.04 -15.09
N PHE A 56 24.76 11.03 -14.74
CA PHE A 56 25.74 10.93 -13.66
C PHE A 56 26.69 9.71 -13.75
N GLY A 57 27.00 9.23 -14.95
CA GLY A 57 27.88 8.08 -15.17
C GLY A 57 27.18 6.72 -15.13
N PHE A 58 25.87 6.67 -14.86
CA PHE A 58 25.07 5.45 -14.91
C PHE A 58 24.17 5.42 -16.15
N PRO A 59 23.88 4.23 -16.71
CA PRO A 59 22.87 4.10 -17.75
C PRO A 59 21.53 4.69 -17.28
N THR A 60 20.85 5.43 -18.16
CA THR A 60 19.58 6.11 -17.82
C THR A 60 18.54 5.15 -17.26
N TRP A 61 18.48 3.90 -17.74
CA TRP A 61 17.55 2.89 -17.22
C TRP A 61 17.80 2.59 -15.73
N PHE A 62 19.06 2.54 -15.29
CA PHE A 62 19.41 2.30 -13.89
C PHE A 62 19.06 3.51 -13.03
N PHE A 63 19.39 4.72 -13.51
CA PHE A 63 19.07 5.96 -12.80
C PHE A 63 17.54 6.12 -12.63
N MET A 64 16.77 5.84 -13.68
CA MET A 64 15.30 5.96 -13.65
C MET A 64 14.63 4.88 -12.81
N SER A 65 15.10 3.64 -12.87
CA SER A 65 14.49 2.53 -12.13
C SER A 65 14.87 2.51 -10.65
N CYS A 66 16.13 2.79 -10.30
CA CYS A 66 16.62 2.68 -8.94
C CYS A 66 16.57 4.01 -8.18
N ILE A 67 17.12 5.09 -8.76
CA ILE A 67 17.28 6.37 -8.05
C ILE A 67 15.98 7.18 -8.14
N ALA A 68 15.52 7.48 -9.36
CA ALA A 68 14.29 8.25 -9.54
C ALA A 68 13.06 7.47 -9.03
N GLY A 69 12.99 6.17 -9.35
CA GLY A 69 11.96 5.27 -8.81
C GLY A 69 12.00 5.25 -7.28
N GLY A 70 13.15 5.00 -6.66
CA GLY A 70 13.29 4.97 -5.21
C GLY A 70 12.80 6.26 -4.54
N ILE A 71 13.20 7.43 -5.04
CA ILE A 71 12.76 8.73 -4.51
C ILE A 71 11.26 8.92 -4.72
N LEU A 72 10.75 8.68 -5.93
CA LEU A 72 9.34 8.86 -6.28
C LEU A 72 8.43 7.99 -5.40
N PHE A 73 8.71 6.69 -5.30
CA PHE A 73 7.89 5.76 -4.54
C PHE A 73 8.02 5.95 -3.03
N SER A 74 9.19 6.38 -2.53
CA SER A 74 9.34 6.78 -1.13
C SER A 74 8.47 8.00 -0.81
N ALA A 75 8.51 9.03 -1.67
CA ALA A 75 7.68 10.23 -1.50
C ALA A 75 6.18 9.90 -1.58
N LEU A 76 5.77 9.08 -2.55
CA LEU A 76 4.38 8.63 -2.68
C LEU A 76 3.93 7.85 -1.44
N THR A 77 4.78 6.97 -0.91
CA THR A 77 4.49 6.22 0.33
C THR A 77 4.30 7.16 1.52
N VAL A 78 5.19 8.16 1.68
CA VAL A 78 5.07 9.16 2.75
C VAL A 78 3.77 9.96 2.62
N ILE A 79 3.40 10.38 1.40
CA ILE A 79 2.15 11.09 1.16
C ILE A 79 0.95 10.19 1.47
N MET A 80 1.01 8.92 1.05
CA MET A 80 -0.04 7.93 1.28
C MET A 80 -0.29 7.75 2.78
N ILE A 81 0.77 7.51 3.56
CA ILE A 81 0.67 7.32 5.01
C ILE A 81 0.12 8.59 5.67
N ASN A 82 0.64 9.78 5.34
CA ASN A 82 0.21 11.00 6.01
C ASN A 82 -1.21 11.46 5.65
N LYS A 83 -1.71 11.12 4.45
CA LYS A 83 -3.03 11.59 3.99
C LYS A 83 -4.14 10.56 4.11
N PHE A 84 -3.83 9.27 3.94
CA PHE A 84 -4.85 8.24 3.79
C PHE A 84 -4.92 7.29 4.98
N PHE A 85 -3.81 7.09 5.70
CA PHE A 85 -3.80 6.18 6.84
C PHE A 85 -4.37 6.91 8.05
N ARG A 86 -5.28 6.24 8.76
CA ARG A 86 -5.80 6.75 10.02
C ARG A 86 -5.13 6.05 11.19
N ASN A 87 -4.77 6.83 12.21
CA ASN A 87 -4.33 6.25 13.47
C ASN A 87 -5.50 5.53 14.13
N MET A 88 -5.25 4.31 14.57
CA MET A 88 -6.27 3.42 15.09
C MET A 88 -5.69 2.66 16.29
N PRO A 89 -6.41 2.59 17.42
CA PRO A 89 -5.94 1.84 18.58
C PRO A 89 -5.86 0.34 18.24
N LEU A 90 -4.85 -0.34 18.79
CA LEU A 90 -4.69 -1.80 18.67
C LEU A 90 -5.39 -2.55 19.82
N ASP A 91 -5.79 -1.84 20.86
CA ASP A 91 -6.48 -2.41 22.02
C ASP A 91 -7.92 -2.82 21.69
N ALA A 92 -8.51 -3.59 22.61
CA ALA A 92 -9.94 -3.92 22.54
C ALA A 92 -10.77 -2.65 22.69
N LEU A 93 -11.67 -2.41 21.73
CA LEU A 93 -12.61 -1.30 21.77
C LEU A 93 -13.73 -1.65 22.76
N SER A 94 -14.17 -0.66 23.53
CA SER A 94 -15.42 -0.75 24.29
C SER A 94 -16.63 -0.76 23.34
N GLU A 95 -17.79 -1.24 23.81
CA GLU A 95 -19.03 -1.26 23.03
C GLU A 95 -19.41 0.14 22.49
N GLU A 96 -19.16 1.19 23.28
CA GLU A 96 -19.40 2.58 22.91
C GLU A 96 -18.51 3.03 21.74
N GLU A 97 -17.21 2.70 21.79
CA GLU A 97 -16.26 3.01 20.72
C GLU A 97 -16.61 2.24 19.44
N ILE A 98 -16.97 0.95 19.55
CA ILE A 98 -17.40 0.13 18.39
C ILE A 98 -18.61 0.77 17.69
N GLU A 99 -19.57 1.29 18.45
CA GLU A 99 -20.75 1.96 17.89
C GLU A 99 -20.40 3.29 17.21
N GLU A 100 -19.45 4.05 17.76
CA GLU A 100 -18.92 5.27 17.16
C GLU A 100 -18.19 4.99 15.84
N TYR A 101 -17.28 4.01 15.82
CA TYR A 101 -16.63 3.53 14.60
C TYR A 101 -17.68 3.04 13.59
N ARG A 102 -18.72 2.33 14.02
CA ARG A 102 -19.78 1.87 13.09
C ARG A 102 -20.59 3.01 12.48
N LYS A 103 -20.76 4.14 13.17
CA LYS A 103 -21.39 5.36 12.62
C LYS A 103 -20.45 6.10 11.68
N GLU A 104 -19.17 6.17 12.00
CA GLU A 104 -18.17 6.90 11.20
C GLU A 104 -17.85 6.17 9.88
N TYR A 105 -17.81 4.83 9.89
CA TYR A 105 -17.45 3.99 8.74
C TYR A 105 -18.66 3.26 8.12
N LYS A 106 -19.88 3.79 8.32
CA LYS A 106 -21.13 3.22 7.78
C LYS A 106 -21.23 3.34 6.26
#